data_AF-E3J190-F1
#
_entry.id   AF-E3J190-F1
#
_cell.length_a   1.000
_cell.length_b   1.000
_cell.length_c   1.000
_cell.angle_alpha   90.00
_cell.angle_beta   90.00
_cell.angle_gamma   90.00
#
_symmetry.space_group_name_H-M   'P 1'
#
loop_
_entity.id
_entity.type
_entity.pdbx_description
1 polymer ?
#
loop_
_entity_poly.entity_id
_entity_poly.type
_entity_poly.pdbx_seq_one_letter_code
_entity_poly.pdbx_strand_id
1 'polypeptide(L)'
;MSHHPAASGALGGRRPWARVASTLLRLGLGVLWLVAGCLKVGDADGMVRSVRAFRILPEALVHPVAYAVPFVEIALGVLLLLGLAVRAGALLSCLLLAVYIGAIASAAARGLHIECGCFSKGGDLAKGAPTHYTSELVRDSLLLLASALLAVWPDGYLTLDRLLFGPAPDRRPRTSGGLDEHRAGDEHRAGDEHRADGEADGHETDDSRDGGDWHDGYRVRTGDQPRPGDRAGRMRRER
;
A
#
# COMPACT_ATOMS: atom_id res chain seq x y z
N MET A 1 -38.59 -2.97 26.43
CA MET A 1 -37.14 -3.28 26.50
C MET A 1 -36.78 -4.13 25.28
N SER A 2 -36.36 -3.50 24.19
CA SER A 2 -35.95 -4.16 22.95
C SER A 2 -34.43 -4.31 22.93
N HIS A 3 -33.94 -5.54 23.04
CA HIS A 3 -32.52 -5.85 22.92
C HIS A 3 -32.10 -5.78 21.46
N HIS A 4 -31.27 -4.79 21.11
CA HIS A 4 -30.49 -4.81 19.87
C HIS A 4 -29.25 -5.68 20.08
N PRO A 5 -29.05 -6.78 19.32
CA PRO A 5 -27.76 -7.42 19.27
C PRO A 5 -26.79 -6.49 18.53
N ALA A 6 -25.76 -6.03 19.24
CA ALA A 6 -24.64 -5.33 18.64
C ALA A 6 -24.00 -6.26 17.61
N ALA A 7 -24.18 -5.93 16.33
CA ALA A 7 -23.44 -6.53 15.24
C ALA A 7 -21.96 -6.19 15.44
N SER A 8 -21.22 -7.12 16.06
CA SER A 8 -19.77 -7.13 16.08
C SER A 8 -19.29 -7.08 14.63
N GLY A 9 -18.95 -5.88 14.17
CA GLY A 9 -18.41 -5.64 12.84
C GLY A 9 -17.18 -6.52 12.66
N ALA A 10 -17.34 -7.57 11.86
CA ALA A 10 -16.25 -8.34 11.32
C ALA A 10 -15.37 -7.39 10.50
N LEU A 11 -14.40 -6.76 11.17
CA LEU A 11 -13.24 -6.17 10.53
C LEU A 11 -12.65 -7.30 9.68
N GLY A 12 -12.81 -7.19 8.36
CA GLY A 12 -12.39 -8.18 7.37
C GLY A 12 -10.90 -8.50 7.52
N GLY A 13 -10.59 -9.44 8.41
CA GLY A 13 -9.26 -9.88 8.72
C GLY A 13 -8.74 -10.66 7.52
N ARG A 14 -7.99 -9.99 6.63
CA ARG A 14 -7.11 -10.70 5.71
C ARG A 14 -6.24 -11.62 6.59
N ARG A 15 -6.39 -12.94 6.39
CA ARG A 15 -5.82 -13.96 7.28
C ARG A 15 -4.32 -13.70 7.49
N PRO A 16 -3.76 -13.87 8.70
CA PRO A 16 -2.37 -13.50 9.01
C PRO A 16 -1.34 -14.14 8.07
N TRP A 17 -1.60 -15.37 7.63
CA TRP A 17 -0.76 -16.06 6.64
C TRP A 17 -0.68 -15.35 5.28
N ALA A 18 -1.73 -14.65 4.84
CA ALA A 18 -1.74 -13.94 3.56
C ALA A 18 -0.82 -12.72 3.58
N ARG A 19 -0.73 -12.06 4.74
CA ARG A 19 0.19 -10.93 4.96
C ARG A 19 1.65 -11.40 5.06
N VAL A 20 1.90 -12.55 5.68
CA VAL A 20 3.23 -13.20 5.68
C VAL A 20 3.62 -13.59 4.25
N ALA A 21 2.72 -14.25 3.52
CA ALA A 21 2.95 -14.64 2.13
C ALA A 21 3.28 -13.44 1.22
N SER A 22 2.49 -12.35 1.30
CA SER A 22 2.76 -11.10 0.58
C SER A 22 4.15 -10.53 0.91
N THR A 23 4.53 -10.56 2.18
CA THR A 23 5.85 -10.10 2.64
C THR A 23 6.98 -10.96 2.08
N LEU A 24 6.84 -12.28 2.09
CA LEU A 24 7.82 -13.22 1.53
C LEU A 24 7.93 -13.08 0.01
N LEU A 25 6.81 -12.95 -0.71
CA LEU A 25 6.79 -12.70 -2.15
C LEU A 25 7.52 -11.41 -2.49
N ARG A 26 7.26 -10.34 -1.74
CA ARG A 26 7.93 -9.05 -1.92
C ARG A 26 9.44 -9.16 -1.70
N LEU A 27 9.86 -9.78 -0.60
CA LEU A 27 11.29 -9.95 -0.30
C LEU A 27 11.97 -10.84 -1.34
N GLY A 28 11.35 -11.96 -1.71
CA GLY A 28 11.86 -12.87 -2.74
C GLY A 28 12.00 -12.18 -4.09
N LEU A 29 10.98 -11.44 -4.53
CA LEU A 29 11.01 -10.68 -5.79
C LEU A 29 12.07 -9.56 -5.74
N GLY A 30 12.18 -8.86 -4.61
CA GLY A 30 13.18 -7.81 -4.40
C GLY A 30 14.62 -8.35 -4.44
N VAL A 31 14.89 -9.46 -3.75
CA VAL A 31 16.20 -10.14 -3.80
C VAL A 31 16.49 -10.62 -5.22
N LEU A 32 15.52 -11.23 -5.89
CA LEU A 32 15.71 -11.75 -7.24
C LEU A 32 16.11 -10.63 -8.21
N TRP A 33 15.37 -9.52 -8.23
CA TRP A 33 15.70 -8.36 -9.06
C TRP A 33 17.07 -7.77 -8.73
N LEU A 34 17.38 -7.64 -7.44
CA LEU A 34 18.67 -7.09 -7.01
C LEU A 34 19.84 -7.97 -7.45
N VAL A 35 19.75 -9.28 -7.22
CA VAL A 35 20.78 -10.24 -7.63
C VAL A 35 20.90 -10.28 -9.15
N ALA A 36 19.78 -10.34 -9.87
CA ALA A 36 19.78 -10.35 -11.33
C ALA A 36 20.46 -9.10 -11.91
N GLY A 37 20.14 -7.92 -11.39
CA GLY A 37 20.75 -6.67 -11.84
C GLY A 37 22.22 -6.56 -11.49
N CYS A 38 22.63 -6.95 -10.27
CA CYS A 38 24.03 -6.96 -9.85
C CYS A 38 24.89 -7.89 -10.73
N LEU A 39 24.37 -9.08 -11.08
CA LEU A 39 25.07 -10.00 -11.98
C LEU A 39 25.26 -9.40 -13.37
N LYS A 40 24.26 -8.68 -13.89
CA LYS A 40 24.34 -8.04 -15.21
C LYS A 40 25.27 -6.83 -15.25
N VAL A 41 25.34 -6.04 -14.18
CA VAL A 41 26.29 -4.91 -14.09
C VAL A 41 27.74 -5.41 -14.09
N GLY A 42 28.00 -6.60 -13.54
CA GLY A 42 29.34 -7.20 -13.52
C GLY A 42 29.90 -7.59 -14.90
N ASP A 43 29.05 -7.79 -15.91
CA ASP A 43 29.44 -8.11 -17.30
C ASP A 43 28.60 -7.28 -18.29
N ALA A 44 28.87 -5.98 -18.32
CA ALA A 44 28.12 -5.05 -19.16
C ALA A 44 28.27 -5.37 -20.67
N ASP A 45 29.46 -5.82 -21.10
CA ASP A 45 29.69 -6.28 -22.47
C ASP A 45 28.88 -7.55 -22.78
N GLY A 46 28.75 -8.45 -21.81
CA GLY A 46 27.83 -9.59 -21.85
C GLY A 46 26.38 -9.17 -22.05
N MET A 47 25.93 -8.11 -21.37
CA MET A 47 24.58 -7.59 -21.59
C MET A 47 24.38 -7.01 -22.99
N VAL A 48 25.37 -6.29 -23.54
CA VAL A 48 25.29 -5.79 -24.92
C VAL A 48 25.20 -6.96 -25.91
N ARG A 49 26.05 -7.99 -25.76
CA ARG A 49 25.99 -9.21 -26.59
C ARG A 49 24.63 -9.90 -26.48
N SER A 50 24.09 -10.01 -25.26
CA SER A 50 22.79 -10.62 -24.99
C SER A 50 21.65 -9.89 -25.68
N VAL A 51 21.57 -8.56 -25.51
CA VAL A 51 20.52 -7.74 -26.14
C VAL A 51 20.62 -7.78 -27.66
N ARG A 52 21.84 -7.71 -28.21
CA ARG A 52 22.07 -7.81 -29.66
C ARG A 52 21.63 -9.18 -30.20
N ALA A 53 21.87 -10.27 -29.47
CA ALA A 53 21.55 -11.64 -29.87
C ALA A 53 20.03 -11.86 -30.05
N PHE A 54 19.17 -11.10 -29.38
CA PHE A 54 17.72 -11.16 -29.60
C PHE A 54 17.30 -10.67 -31.00
N ARG A 55 18.11 -9.83 -31.66
CA ARG A 55 17.83 -9.27 -33.00
C ARG A 55 16.43 -8.64 -33.10
N ILE A 56 15.98 -7.97 -32.04
CA ILE A 56 14.68 -7.27 -31.98
C ILE A 56 14.89 -5.75 -32.16
N LEU A 57 15.96 -5.21 -31.58
CA LEU A 57 16.24 -3.78 -31.57
C LEU A 57 17.22 -3.38 -32.69
N PRO A 58 17.11 -2.15 -33.22
CA PRO A 58 18.15 -1.57 -34.07
C PRO A 58 19.42 -1.32 -33.25
N GLU A 59 20.57 -1.35 -33.92
CA GLU A 59 21.89 -1.27 -33.28
C GLU A 59 22.05 -0.03 -32.38
N ALA A 60 21.46 1.10 -32.77
CA ALA A 60 21.48 2.34 -31.99
C ALA A 60 20.82 2.22 -30.59
N LEU A 61 19.88 1.28 -30.41
CA LEU A 61 19.17 1.07 -29.15
C LEU A 61 19.76 -0.05 -28.30
N VAL A 62 20.68 -0.85 -28.83
CA VAL A 62 21.28 -2.00 -28.12
C VAL A 62 21.99 -1.53 -26.85
N HIS A 63 22.90 -0.55 -26.96
CA HIS A 63 23.63 -0.03 -25.81
C HIS A 63 22.73 0.64 -24.77
N PRO A 64 21.84 1.61 -25.13
CA PRO A 64 20.93 2.21 -24.16
C PRO A 64 20.12 1.20 -23.36
N VAL A 65 19.57 0.17 -24.02
CA VAL A 65 18.77 -0.86 -23.35
C VAL A 65 19.64 -1.79 -22.51
N ALA A 66 20.78 -2.22 -23.03
CA ALA A 66 21.71 -3.09 -22.31
C ALA A 66 22.21 -2.47 -21.01
N TYR A 67 22.45 -1.15 -20.99
CA TYR A 67 22.84 -0.45 -19.77
C TYR A 67 21.66 -0.09 -18.88
N ALA A 68 20.52 0.33 -19.43
CA ALA A 68 19.39 0.76 -18.61
C ALA A 68 18.76 -0.38 -17.81
N VAL A 69 18.63 -1.56 -18.42
CA VAL A 69 17.93 -2.70 -17.83
C VAL A 69 18.52 -3.12 -16.47
N PRO A 70 19.83 -3.36 -16.32
CA PRO A 70 20.42 -3.71 -15.02
C PRO A 70 20.16 -2.68 -13.91
N PHE A 71 20.22 -1.38 -14.23
CA PHE A 71 19.93 -0.34 -13.24
C PHE A 71 18.45 -0.33 -12.83
N VAL A 72 17.54 -0.56 -13.77
CA VAL A 72 16.11 -0.69 -13.48
C VAL A 72 15.85 -1.90 -12.58
N GLU A 73 16.50 -3.04 -12.83
CA GLU A 73 16.40 -4.24 -11.99
C GLU A 73 16.90 -3.97 -10.56
N ILE A 74 18.07 -3.33 -10.41
CA ILE A 74 18.61 -2.98 -9.09
C ILE A 74 17.68 -2.02 -8.34
N ALA A 75 17.20 -0.97 -9.01
CA ALA A 75 16.30 0.01 -8.43
C ALA A 75 14.99 -0.65 -7.96
N LEU A 76 14.41 -1.53 -8.78
CA LEU A 76 13.24 -2.33 -8.42
C LEU A 76 13.50 -3.23 -7.21
N GLY A 77 14.64 -3.92 -7.20
CA GLY A 77 15.06 -4.77 -6.10
C GLY A 77 15.12 -4.00 -4.78
N VAL A 78 15.80 -2.86 -4.77
CA VAL A 78 15.93 -1.98 -3.60
C VAL A 78 14.55 -1.46 -3.15
N LEU A 79 13.74 -0.93 -4.07
CA LEU A 79 12.41 -0.40 -3.74
C LEU A 79 11.51 -1.47 -3.09
N LEU A 80 11.49 -2.68 -3.65
CA LEU A 80 10.69 -3.78 -3.12
C LEU A 80 11.19 -4.27 -1.77
N LEU A 81 12.51 -4.34 -1.56
CA LEU A 81 13.12 -4.73 -0.28
C LEU A 81 12.81 -3.71 0.82
N LEU A 82 13.00 -2.42 0.53
CA LEU A 82 12.65 -1.33 1.44
C LEU A 82 11.13 -1.24 1.66
N GLY A 83 10.32 -1.75 0.73
CA GLY A 83 8.86 -1.71 0.85
C GLY A 83 8.30 -0.33 0.57
N LEU A 84 8.98 0.41 -0.30
CA LEU A 84 8.55 1.70 -0.80
C LEU A 84 7.82 1.51 -2.13
N ALA A 85 6.66 2.16 -2.30
CA ALA A 85 5.87 2.09 -3.53
C ALA A 85 5.63 0.65 -4.03
N VAL A 86 5.37 -0.29 -3.11
CA VAL A 86 5.32 -1.75 -3.39
C VAL A 86 4.38 -2.08 -4.54
N ARG A 87 3.23 -1.39 -4.63
CA ARG A 87 2.28 -1.60 -5.72
C ARG A 87 2.85 -1.16 -7.08
N ALA A 88 3.53 -0.01 -7.14
CA ALA A 88 4.17 0.46 -8.36
C ALA A 88 5.35 -0.46 -8.75
N GLY A 89 6.18 -0.87 -7.77
CA GLY A 89 7.27 -1.82 -7.99
C GLY A 89 6.78 -3.18 -8.51
N ALA A 90 5.68 -3.69 -7.98
CA ALA A 90 5.05 -4.94 -8.45
C ALA A 90 4.46 -4.79 -9.87
N LEU A 91 3.81 -3.68 -10.19
CA LEU A 91 3.31 -3.43 -11.55
C LEU A 91 4.45 -3.30 -12.57
N LEU A 92 5.51 -2.58 -12.22
CA LEU A 92 6.69 -2.45 -13.07
C LEU A 92 7.42 -3.78 -13.23
N SER A 93 7.47 -4.60 -12.17
CA SER A 93 7.98 -5.98 -12.24
C SER A 93 7.16 -6.84 -13.20
N CYS A 94 5.82 -6.75 -13.17
CA CYS A 94 4.96 -7.45 -14.12
C CYS A 94 5.26 -7.04 -15.56
N LEU A 95 5.37 -5.73 -15.81
CA LEU A 95 5.68 -5.21 -17.14
C LEU A 95 7.03 -5.74 -17.64
N LEU A 96 8.06 -5.65 -16.80
CA LEU A 96 9.41 -6.09 -17.16
C LEU A 96 9.47 -7.59 -17.43
N LEU A 97 8.83 -8.41 -16.58
CA LEU A 97 8.71 -9.86 -16.79
C LEU A 97 7.94 -10.20 -18.06
N ALA A 98 6.85 -9.49 -18.38
CA ALA A 98 6.11 -9.69 -19.63
C ALA A 98 6.99 -9.39 -20.86
N VAL A 99 7.80 -8.34 -20.80
CA VAL A 99 8.78 -8.03 -21.87
C VAL A 99 9.83 -9.14 -22.00
N TYR A 100 10.38 -9.64 -20.89
CA TYR A 100 11.34 -10.76 -20.90
C TYR A 100 10.74 -12.02 -21.52
N ILE A 101 9.54 -12.43 -21.06
CA ILE A 101 8.82 -13.58 -21.60
C ILE A 101 8.59 -13.42 -23.09
N GLY A 102 8.13 -12.25 -23.53
CA GLY A 102 7.89 -11.96 -24.95
C GLY A 102 9.18 -12.04 -25.79
N ALA A 103 10.29 -11.50 -25.27
CA ALA A 103 11.59 -11.56 -25.94
C ALA A 103 12.10 -13.00 -26.08
N ILE A 104 12.04 -13.80 -25.00
CA ILE A 104 12.46 -15.21 -24.98
C ILE A 104 11.57 -16.04 -25.90
N ALA A 105 10.25 -15.88 -25.81
CA ALA A 105 9.30 -16.58 -26.67
C ALA A 105 9.51 -16.23 -28.15
N SER A 106 9.80 -14.96 -28.45
CA SER A 106 10.14 -14.52 -29.80
C SER A 106 11.45 -15.14 -30.31
N ALA A 107 12.48 -15.24 -29.47
CA ALA A 107 13.75 -15.88 -29.83
C ALA A 107 13.55 -17.38 -30.10
N ALA A 108 12.78 -18.07 -29.25
CA ALA A 108 12.43 -19.47 -29.41
C ALA A 108 11.63 -19.73 -30.69
N ALA A 109 10.62 -18.90 -30.99
CA ALA A 109 9.82 -19.01 -32.21
C ALA A 109 10.63 -18.79 -33.50
N ARG A 110 11.70 -17.98 -33.43
CA ARG A 110 12.63 -17.73 -34.54
C ARG A 110 13.78 -18.74 -34.64
N GLY A 111 13.84 -19.72 -33.72
CA GLY A 111 14.90 -20.71 -33.69
C GLY A 111 16.28 -20.13 -33.40
N LEU A 112 16.35 -19.01 -32.68
CA LEU A 112 17.65 -18.47 -32.24
C LEU A 112 18.25 -19.40 -31.19
N HIS A 113 19.58 -19.57 -31.21
CA HIS A 113 20.32 -20.31 -30.19
C HIS A 113 21.06 -19.31 -29.31
N ILE A 114 20.39 -18.82 -28.28
CA ILE A 114 20.92 -17.82 -27.36
C ILE A 114 20.80 -18.32 -25.92
N GLU A 115 21.75 -17.92 -25.09
CA GLU A 115 21.62 -18.05 -23.65
C GLU A 115 20.89 -16.80 -23.16
N CYS A 116 19.79 -16.98 -22.42
CA CYS A 116 18.99 -15.87 -21.92
C CYS A 116 18.39 -16.25 -20.57
N GLY A 117 18.25 -15.26 -19.69
CA GLY A 117 17.68 -15.45 -18.37
C GLY A 117 18.14 -14.42 -17.36
N CYS A 118 17.47 -14.35 -16.21
CA CYS A 118 17.85 -13.42 -15.13
C CYS A 118 19.28 -13.64 -14.60
N PHE A 119 19.81 -14.86 -14.74
CA PHE A 119 21.12 -15.31 -14.22
C PHE A 119 22.13 -15.72 -15.30
N SER A 120 21.78 -15.59 -16.58
CA SER A 120 22.70 -15.96 -17.67
C SER A 120 23.61 -14.79 -18.03
N LYS A 121 24.85 -15.09 -18.46
CA LYS A 121 25.75 -14.10 -19.08
C LYS A 121 25.31 -13.71 -20.49
N GLY A 122 24.46 -14.55 -21.07
CA GLY A 122 23.79 -14.39 -22.34
C GLY A 122 24.68 -14.24 -23.58
N GLY A 123 24.02 -14.15 -24.73
CA GLY A 123 24.65 -14.10 -26.04
C GLY A 123 24.39 -15.35 -26.88
N ASP A 124 25.01 -15.40 -28.06
CA ASP A 124 24.86 -16.53 -28.99
C ASP A 124 25.56 -17.78 -28.45
N LEU A 125 24.85 -18.91 -28.50
CA LEU A 125 25.37 -20.23 -28.16
C LEU A 125 25.99 -20.90 -29.38
N ALA A 126 26.94 -21.81 -29.13
CA ALA A 126 27.48 -22.67 -30.18
C ALA A 126 26.37 -23.57 -30.78
N LYS A 127 26.52 -23.92 -32.07
CA LYS A 127 25.55 -24.78 -32.77
C LYS A 127 25.41 -26.13 -32.03
N GLY A 128 24.18 -26.49 -31.65
CA GLY A 128 23.89 -27.74 -30.95
C GLY A 128 24.01 -27.68 -29.43
N ALA A 129 24.37 -26.53 -28.84
CA ALA A 129 24.29 -26.35 -27.40
C ALA A 129 22.82 -26.36 -26.94
N PRO A 130 22.53 -26.95 -25.76
CA PRO A 130 21.17 -27.00 -25.23
C PRO A 130 20.69 -25.58 -24.88
N THR A 131 19.48 -25.23 -25.33
CA THR A 131 18.81 -23.98 -24.96
C THR A 131 17.89 -24.21 -23.77
N HIS A 132 17.91 -23.31 -22.79
CA HIS A 132 17.11 -23.43 -21.55
C HIS A 132 15.77 -22.67 -21.59
N TYR A 133 15.22 -22.36 -22.77
CA TYR A 133 14.04 -21.50 -22.89
C TYR A 133 12.83 -21.94 -22.06
N THR A 134 12.55 -23.23 -21.99
CA THR A 134 11.39 -23.74 -21.24
C THR A 134 11.50 -23.45 -19.75
N SER A 135 12.66 -23.67 -19.13
CA SER A 135 12.85 -23.39 -17.70
C SER A 135 12.80 -21.89 -17.41
N GLU A 136 13.33 -21.07 -18.32
CA GLU A 136 13.32 -19.61 -18.21
C GLU A 136 11.90 -19.05 -18.32
N LEU A 137 11.12 -19.51 -19.31
CA LEU A 137 9.72 -19.12 -19.48
C LEU A 137 8.85 -19.55 -18.29
N VAL A 138 9.07 -20.74 -17.75
CA VAL A 138 8.34 -21.22 -16.57
C VAL A 138 8.68 -20.34 -15.36
N ARG A 139 9.97 -20.10 -15.10
CA ARG A 139 10.40 -19.23 -13.99
C ARG A 139 9.79 -17.84 -14.12
N ASP A 140 9.92 -17.21 -15.29
CA ASP A 140 9.46 -15.84 -15.49
C ASP A 140 7.93 -15.74 -15.43
N SER A 141 7.20 -16.78 -15.88
CA SER A 141 5.75 -16.86 -15.74
C SER A 141 5.30 -17.01 -14.28
N LEU A 142 6.02 -17.80 -13.47
CA LEU A 142 5.75 -17.93 -12.04
C LEU A 142 6.03 -16.61 -11.30
N LEU A 143 7.12 -15.93 -11.65
CA LEU A 143 7.46 -14.62 -11.11
C LEU A 143 6.43 -13.56 -11.52
N LEU A 144 5.94 -13.61 -12.76
CA LEU A 144 4.91 -12.72 -13.26
C LEU A 144 3.61 -12.90 -12.47
N LEU A 145 3.20 -14.15 -12.24
CA LEU A 145 2.04 -14.45 -11.41
C LEU A 145 2.24 -13.95 -9.98
N ALA A 146 3.39 -14.23 -9.36
CA ALA A 146 3.70 -13.75 -8.01
C ALA A 146 3.65 -12.22 -7.93
N SER A 147 4.21 -11.53 -8.92
CA SER A 147 4.19 -10.07 -9.01
C SER A 147 2.78 -9.52 -9.20
N ALA A 148 1.95 -10.17 -10.01
CA ALA A 148 0.55 -9.78 -10.21
C ALA A 148 -0.27 -9.97 -8.92
N LEU A 149 -0.09 -11.08 -8.22
CA LEU A 149 -0.72 -11.34 -6.93
C LEU A 149 -0.30 -10.29 -5.89
N LEU A 150 0.98 -9.92 -5.86
CA LEU A 150 1.50 -8.86 -4.99
C LEU A 150 0.90 -7.48 -5.33
N ALA A 151 0.72 -7.17 -6.61
CA ALA A 151 0.12 -5.92 -7.07
C ALA A 151 -1.37 -5.79 -6.71
N VAL A 152 -2.11 -6.91 -6.71
CA VAL A 152 -3.52 -6.96 -6.31
C VAL A 152 -3.67 -6.98 -4.78
N TRP A 153 -2.72 -7.58 -4.06
CA TRP A 153 -2.74 -7.76 -2.61
C TRP A 153 -1.48 -7.24 -1.89
N PRO A 154 -1.28 -5.91 -1.85
CA PRO A 154 -0.04 -5.31 -1.31
C PRO A 154 0.06 -5.29 0.23
N ASP A 155 -0.89 -5.85 0.99
CA ASP A 155 -0.92 -5.78 2.47
C ASP A 155 0.14 -6.67 3.17
N GLY A 156 1.41 -6.37 3.00
CA GLY A 156 2.52 -6.95 3.78
C GLY A 156 2.76 -6.23 5.11
N TYR A 157 3.41 -6.92 6.06
CA TYR A 157 3.72 -6.38 7.41
C TYR A 157 4.86 -5.35 7.42
N LEU A 158 5.59 -5.18 6.31
CA LEU A 158 6.83 -4.41 6.21
C LEU A 158 6.80 -3.38 5.06
N THR A 159 5.69 -2.66 4.92
CA THR A 159 5.58 -1.58 3.93
C THR A 159 5.97 -0.26 4.58
N LEU A 160 7.19 0.23 4.32
CA LEU A 160 7.59 1.61 4.67
C LEU A 160 6.66 2.65 4.02
N ASP A 161 5.99 2.25 2.93
CA ASP A 161 4.89 2.99 2.31
C ASP A 161 3.85 3.50 3.33
N ARG A 162 3.54 2.71 4.37
CA ARG A 162 2.58 3.11 5.42
C ARG A 162 3.11 4.17 6.38
N LEU A 163 4.43 4.23 6.57
CA LEU A 163 5.08 5.24 7.40
C LEU A 163 5.20 6.58 6.67
N LEU A 164 5.41 6.55 5.35
CA LEU A 164 5.63 7.75 4.55
C LEU A 164 4.33 8.33 3.93
N PHE A 165 3.39 7.48 3.49
CA PHE A 165 2.17 7.89 2.78
C PHE A 165 0.88 7.78 3.59
N GLY A 166 0.96 7.35 4.87
CA GLY A 166 -0.19 7.18 5.76
C GLY A 166 -1.12 6.02 5.34
N PRO A 167 -2.07 5.61 6.20
CA PRO A 167 -3.05 4.59 5.85
C PRO A 167 -3.88 5.06 4.64
N ALA A 168 -3.84 4.32 3.53
CA ALA A 168 -4.67 4.61 2.37
C ALA A 168 -6.15 4.71 2.82
N PRO A 169 -6.89 5.76 2.42
CA PRO A 169 -8.28 5.94 2.84
C PRO A 169 -9.10 4.73 2.41
N ASP A 170 -9.79 4.13 3.37
CA ASP A 170 -10.66 2.97 3.20
C ASP A 170 -11.64 3.23 2.05
N ARG A 171 -11.41 2.59 0.89
CA ARG A 171 -12.27 2.69 -0.28
C ARG A 171 -13.49 1.80 -0.08
N ARG A 172 -14.27 2.07 0.98
CA ARG A 172 -15.62 1.52 1.05
C ARG A 172 -16.47 2.22 0.00
N PRO A 173 -17.33 1.50 -0.73
CA PRO A 173 -18.43 2.13 -1.44
C PRO A 173 -19.21 2.95 -0.42
N ARG A 174 -19.26 4.28 -0.58
CA ARG A 174 -20.20 5.10 0.19
C ARG A 174 -21.58 4.65 -0.25
N THR A 175 -22.23 3.82 0.54
CA THR A 175 -23.67 3.64 0.46
C THR A 175 -24.27 5.03 0.72
N SER A 176 -24.72 5.69 -0.34
CA SER A 176 -25.56 6.89 -0.25
C SER A 176 -26.88 6.49 0.41
N GLY A 177 -26.90 6.50 1.74
CA GLY A 177 -28.13 6.49 2.52
C GLY A 177 -28.89 7.78 2.27
N GLY A 178 -30.18 7.64 1.98
CA GLY A 178 -31.04 8.62 1.32
C GLY A 178 -31.19 9.98 2.01
N LEU A 179 -31.45 10.97 1.17
CA LEU A 179 -31.92 12.30 1.53
C LEU A 179 -33.27 12.50 0.86
N ASP A 180 -34.36 12.16 1.56
CA ASP A 180 -35.75 12.49 1.23
C ASP A 180 -36.46 12.55 2.60
N GLU A 181 -37.19 13.55 3.09
CA GLU A 181 -37.73 14.82 2.62
C GLU A 181 -38.01 15.66 3.89
N HIS A 182 -37.49 16.89 4.00
CA HIS A 182 -38.01 17.87 4.96
C HIS A 182 -38.98 18.82 4.23
N ARG A 183 -40.25 18.45 4.33
CA ARG A 183 -41.50 19.25 4.39
C ARG A 183 -41.36 20.77 4.18
N ALA A 184 -41.90 21.26 3.07
CA ALA A 184 -42.30 22.65 2.86
C ALA A 184 -43.66 22.70 2.11
N GLY A 185 -44.52 23.64 2.53
CA GLY A 185 -45.85 23.93 1.98
C GLY A 185 -46.82 24.26 3.13
N ASP A 186 -47.05 25.55 3.44
CA ASP A 186 -48.20 26.36 2.95
C ASP A 186 -49.40 26.17 3.93
N GLU A 187 -50.16 27.14 4.48
CA GLU A 187 -50.56 28.49 4.09
C GLU A 187 -51.30 29.20 5.27
N HIS A 188 -51.29 30.54 5.24
CA HIS A 188 -52.30 31.55 5.66
C HIS A 188 -53.35 31.40 6.81
N ARG A 189 -53.30 32.40 7.72
CA ARG A 189 -54.32 33.47 8.00
C ARG A 189 -55.47 33.25 9.02
N ALA A 190 -55.44 34.16 10.03
CA ALA A 190 -56.52 34.84 10.77
C ALA A 190 -57.36 34.12 11.84
N GLY A 191 -57.60 34.87 12.94
CA GLY A 191 -58.87 34.84 13.68
C GLY A 191 -58.82 34.35 15.12
N ASP A 192 -59.07 35.30 16.03
CA ASP A 192 -59.90 35.19 17.24
C ASP A 192 -59.36 34.59 18.56
N GLU A 193 -59.25 35.52 19.53
CA GLU A 193 -59.86 35.53 20.86
C GLU A 193 -59.84 34.24 21.72
N HIS A 194 -59.18 34.26 22.89
CA HIS A 194 -59.85 34.52 24.18
C HIS A 194 -58.87 34.43 25.36
N ARG A 195 -59.24 35.18 26.40
CA ARG A 195 -58.59 35.46 27.68
C ARG A 195 -58.96 34.41 28.74
N ALA A 196 -58.25 34.44 29.87
CA ALA A 196 -58.53 33.85 31.19
C ALA A 196 -58.12 32.38 31.39
N ASP A 197 -57.72 31.87 32.55
CA ASP A 197 -57.34 32.32 33.90
C ASP A 197 -56.87 31.03 34.64
N GLY A 198 -56.18 31.14 35.78
CA GLY A 198 -56.04 30.06 36.79
C GLY A 198 -54.66 29.38 36.84
N GLU A 199 -53.77 29.63 37.82
CA GLU A 199 -53.84 29.49 39.29
C GLU A 199 -53.75 28.03 39.79
N ALA A 200 -52.93 27.85 40.85
CA ALA A 200 -52.82 26.72 41.80
C ALA A 200 -52.02 25.49 41.33
N ASP A 201 -50.83 25.22 41.90
CA ASP A 201 -50.52 24.63 43.22
C ASP A 201 -49.94 23.23 42.92
N GLY A 202 -48.68 22.92 43.25
CA GLY A 202 -48.24 22.67 44.61
C GLY A 202 -48.33 21.17 44.88
N HIS A 203 -47.21 20.43 44.75
CA HIS A 203 -47.01 19.23 45.58
C HIS A 203 -45.53 18.90 45.76
N GLU A 204 -45.16 18.90 47.03
CA GLU A 204 -43.93 18.48 47.67
C GLU A 204 -43.98 16.97 48.00
N THR A 205 -42.83 16.29 47.96
CA THR A 205 -42.36 15.14 48.79
C THR A 205 -41.17 14.52 48.05
N ASP A 206 -39.92 14.64 48.51
CA ASP A 206 -39.27 14.01 49.67
C ASP A 206 -38.91 12.52 49.47
N ASP A 207 -37.74 12.19 50.02
CA ASP A 207 -37.23 10.87 50.41
C ASP A 207 -36.66 9.98 49.28
N SER A 208 -35.56 9.23 49.43
CA SER A 208 -34.41 9.21 50.34
C SER A 208 -33.43 8.18 49.78
N ARG A 209 -32.14 8.44 50.03
CA ARG A 209 -31.06 7.52 50.48
C ARG A 209 -30.70 6.22 49.75
N ASP A 210 -29.40 5.97 49.90
CA ASP A 210 -28.62 4.73 49.80
C ASP A 210 -28.30 4.21 48.40
N GLY A 211 -27.06 3.84 48.09
CA GLY A 211 -25.87 3.67 48.91
C GLY A 211 -24.97 2.67 48.17
N GLY A 212 -23.66 2.89 48.10
CA GLY A 212 -22.78 1.96 47.37
C GLY A 212 -21.44 2.53 46.94
N ASP A 213 -20.60 2.82 47.93
CA ASP A 213 -19.14 2.90 47.89
C ASP A 213 -18.48 1.80 47.02
N TRP A 214 -17.60 2.19 46.09
CA TRP A 214 -16.38 1.43 45.74
C TRP A 214 -15.27 2.39 45.28
N HIS A 215 -14.15 2.29 45.99
CA HIS A 215 -12.93 3.10 45.96
C HIS A 215 -12.11 3.11 44.65
N ASP A 216 -11.37 4.23 44.51
CA ASP A 216 -10.06 4.47 43.84
C ASP A 216 -9.86 4.07 42.36
N GLY A 217 -9.32 4.91 41.46
CA GLY A 217 -8.58 6.14 41.63
C GLY A 217 -8.18 6.73 40.26
N TYR A 218 -7.48 7.87 40.31
CA TYR A 218 -6.99 8.75 39.22
C TYR A 218 -7.94 9.85 38.73
N ARG A 219 -7.98 10.97 39.47
CA ARG A 219 -8.32 12.30 38.92
C ARG A 219 -7.05 13.13 38.76
N VAL A 220 -6.81 13.59 37.53
CA VAL A 220 -5.84 14.64 37.20
C VAL A 220 -6.46 15.99 37.57
N ARG A 221 -5.74 16.78 38.37
CA ARG A 221 -6.15 18.10 38.87
C ARG A 221 -5.85 19.16 37.81
N THR A 222 -6.88 19.60 37.09
CA THR A 222 -6.85 20.83 36.29
C THR A 222 -6.89 22.04 37.21
N GLY A 223 -5.84 22.87 37.17
CA GLY A 223 -5.83 24.15 37.88
C GLY A 223 -4.43 24.70 38.02
N ASP A 224 -3.90 25.32 36.95
CA ASP A 224 -3.26 26.63 37.03
C ASP A 224 -2.92 27.13 35.61
N GLN A 225 -3.73 28.07 35.12
CA GLN A 225 -3.40 28.86 33.94
C GLN A 225 -2.43 30.00 34.32
N PRO A 226 -1.35 30.25 33.58
CA PRO A 226 -0.47 31.39 33.82
C PRO A 226 -1.10 32.69 33.32
N ARG A 227 -1.03 33.77 34.14
CA ARG A 227 -1.47 35.12 33.75
C ARG A 227 -0.38 35.85 32.92
N PRO A 228 -0.76 36.66 31.92
CA PRO A 228 0.18 37.39 31.07
C PRO A 228 0.50 38.76 31.67
N GLY A 229 1.78 39.09 31.76
CA GLY A 229 2.27 40.43 32.05
C GLY A 229 3.12 40.51 33.31
N ASP A 230 4.41 40.21 33.18
CA ASP A 230 5.41 41.12 33.73
C ASP A 230 6.71 41.06 32.93
N ARG A 231 7.18 42.25 32.57
CA ARG A 231 8.40 42.50 31.79
C ARG A 231 9.63 42.46 32.69
N ALA A 232 10.78 42.48 32.03
CA ALA A 232 12.14 42.74 32.52
C ALA A 232 12.82 41.48 33.08
N GLY A 233 13.90 40.96 32.49
CA GLY A 233 15.01 41.69 31.90
C GLY A 233 16.19 41.58 32.87
N ARG A 234 17.08 40.61 32.65
CA ARG A 234 18.49 40.73 33.07
C ARG A 234 19.35 39.65 32.42
N MET A 235 20.36 40.11 31.68
CA MET A 235 21.56 39.36 31.33
C MET A 235 22.36 38.98 32.58
N ARG A 236 22.94 37.77 32.59
CA ARG A 236 24.24 37.38 33.20
C ARG A 236 24.50 35.92 32.82
N ARG A 237 25.39 35.56 31.89
CA ARG A 237 26.87 35.52 31.92
C ARG A 237 27.50 34.83 33.15
N GLU A 238 28.24 33.76 32.82
CA GLU A 238 29.38 33.12 33.52
C GLU A 238 29.04 32.23 34.73
N ARG A 239 29.60 31.02 34.90
CA ARG A 239 30.89 30.46 34.44
C ARG A 239 30.76 28.99 34.05
#